data_AF-A0A2W6SDZ7-F1
#
_entry.id   AF-A0A2W6SDZ7-F1
#
_cell.length_a   1.000
_cell.length_b   1.000
_cell.length_c   1.000
_cell.angle_alpha   90.00
_cell.angle_beta   90.00
_cell.angle_gamma   90.00
#
_symmetry.space_group_name_H-M   'P 1'
#
loop_
_entity.id
_entity.type
_entity.pdbx_description
1 polymer ?
#
loop_
_entity_poly.entity_id
_entity_poly.type
_entity_poly.pdbx_seq_one_letter_code
_entity_poly.pdbx_strand_id
1 'polypeptide(L)'
;MVPLPIRQAWLTELFPGADIVAREISAAPPRAASFAELVRAAVPGPIDVIYAGGGGQSAIAPLLGARFVELDHGQRTVPVSGAEVREDPLVAWPFLPAPVRPYFARTICLHGPESTGKSTLAPALARHFDTLYLPEYGRTYCEAFGLALTMADLLAIGRTHAAMTRSTLRFCNRRLILDTDPLMTAAWAEMLFERSDPWFEAFDETANLYLLLDIDMPWVDDGTRFFGDPERRRKFFDCSRDQLDRRGLPYVIISGPPEERFARSVEAIEAAGLA
;
A
#
# COMPACT_ATOMS: atom_id res chain seq x y z
N MET A 1 -1.57 -4.02 17.01
CA MET A 1 -0.13 -4.38 17.14
C MET A 1 0.26 -5.19 15.91
N VAL A 2 1.41 -4.93 15.30
CA VAL A 2 1.85 -5.69 14.11
C VAL A 2 2.15 -7.15 14.50
N PRO A 3 1.55 -8.16 13.83
CA PRO A 3 1.79 -9.58 14.12
C PRO A 3 3.26 -9.99 14.09
N LEU A 4 3.68 -10.93 14.95
CA LEU A 4 5.06 -11.45 14.98
C LEU A 4 5.56 -11.97 13.63
N PRO A 5 4.80 -12.76 12.85
CA PRO A 5 5.31 -13.29 11.58
C PRO A 5 5.66 -12.18 10.58
N ILE A 6 4.89 -11.09 10.58
CA ILE A 6 5.14 -9.92 9.73
C ILE A 6 6.43 -9.21 10.17
N ARG A 7 6.58 -8.96 11.48
CA ARG A 7 7.79 -8.33 12.04
C ARG A 7 9.04 -9.15 11.77
N GLN A 8 8.94 -10.48 11.91
CA GLN A 8 10.05 -11.40 11.62
C GLN A 8 10.44 -11.34 10.15
N ALA A 9 9.48 -11.37 9.22
CA ALA A 9 9.75 -11.25 7.80
C ALA A 9 10.48 -9.94 7.45
N TRP A 10 10.10 -8.81 8.06
CA TRP A 10 10.81 -7.54 7.86
C TRP A 10 12.28 -7.60 8.31
N LEU A 11 12.55 -8.19 9.47
CA LEU A 11 13.93 -8.32 9.97
C LEU A 11 14.75 -9.27 9.10
N THR A 12 14.15 -10.37 8.63
CA THR A 12 14.81 -11.30 7.70
C THR A 12 15.16 -10.61 6.38
N GLU A 13 14.29 -9.74 5.86
CA GLU A 13 14.58 -8.96 4.64
C GLU A 13 15.69 -7.92 4.88
N LEU A 14 15.67 -7.21 6.02
CA LEU A 14 16.66 -6.17 6.33
C LEU A 14 18.06 -6.75 6.63
N PHE A 15 18.11 -7.95 7.21
CA PHE A 15 19.35 -8.58 7.67
C PHE A 15 19.44 -10.02 7.14
N PRO A 16 19.58 -10.23 5.82
CA PRO A 16 19.53 -11.56 5.21
C PRO A 16 20.69 -12.49 5.64
N GLY A 17 21.77 -11.92 6.20
CA GLY A 17 22.90 -12.68 6.74
C GLY A 17 22.79 -12.99 8.24
N ALA A 18 21.69 -12.62 8.91
CA ALA A 18 21.51 -12.83 10.34
C ALA A 18 20.49 -13.95 10.62
N ASP A 19 20.77 -14.76 11.63
CA ASP A 19 19.81 -15.72 12.17
C ASP A 19 18.77 -14.97 13.04
N ILE A 20 17.55 -14.83 12.51
CA ILE A 20 16.49 -14.09 13.19
C ILE A 20 15.70 -15.02 14.10
N VAL A 21 15.83 -14.81 15.42
CA VAL A 21 15.01 -15.47 16.44
C VAL A 21 13.93 -14.52 16.94
N ALA A 22 12.67 -14.86 16.70
CA ALA A 22 11.51 -14.06 17.09
C ALA A 22 10.69 -14.76 18.18
N ARG A 23 10.35 -14.06 19.26
CA ARG A 23 9.50 -14.58 20.34
C ARG A 23 8.49 -13.52 20.77
N GLU A 24 7.26 -13.96 21.05
CA GLU A 24 6.32 -13.11 21.78
C GLU A 24 6.72 -13.04 23.25
N ILE A 25 6.62 -11.84 23.81
CA ILE A 25 6.84 -11.56 25.23
C ILE A 25 5.60 -10.85 25.78
N SER A 26 5.41 -10.91 27.10
CA SER A 26 4.35 -10.15 27.77
C SER A 26 4.48 -8.65 27.49
N ALA A 27 3.35 -7.94 27.48
CA ALA A 27 3.31 -6.49 27.28
C ALA A 27 4.04 -5.71 28.38
N ALA A 28 4.13 -6.27 29.60
CA ALA A 28 4.96 -5.70 30.66
C ALA A 28 6.42 -6.13 30.46
N PRO A 29 7.40 -5.21 30.51
CA PRO A 29 8.81 -5.56 30.38
C PRO A 29 9.18 -6.58 31.45
N PRO A 30 9.71 -7.76 31.08
CA PRO A 30 10.18 -8.72 32.06
C PRO A 30 11.31 -8.11 32.90
N ARG A 31 11.42 -8.51 34.16
CA ARG A 31 12.60 -8.21 34.98
C ARG A 31 13.85 -8.77 34.27
N ALA A 32 15.00 -8.12 34.48
CA ALA A 32 16.25 -8.48 33.80
C ALA A 32 16.58 -9.98 33.88
N ALA A 33 16.40 -10.62 35.04
CA ALA A 33 16.63 -12.06 35.22
C ALA A 33 15.74 -12.93 34.31
N SER A 34 14.42 -12.73 34.35
CA SER A 34 13.47 -13.47 33.51
C SER A 34 13.70 -13.20 32.03
N PHE A 35 14.10 -11.98 31.66
CA PHE A 35 14.44 -11.67 30.27
C PHE A 35 15.72 -12.39 29.82
N ALA A 36 16.75 -12.44 30.66
CA ALA A 36 17.98 -13.18 30.36
C ALA A 36 17.72 -14.69 30.17
N GLU A 37 16.82 -15.29 30.94
CA GLU A 37 16.40 -16.69 30.76
C GLU A 37 15.71 -16.91 29.40
N LEU A 38 14.81 -16.00 29.00
CA LEU A 38 14.15 -16.06 27.70
C LEU A 38 15.17 -15.97 26.55
N VAL A 39 16.18 -15.12 26.68
CA VAL A 39 17.25 -14.97 25.69
C VAL A 39 18.10 -16.24 25.62
N ARG A 40 18.53 -16.82 26.76
CA ARG A 40 19.28 -18.10 26.75
C ARG A 40 18.52 -19.24 26.12
N ALA A 41 17.20 -19.30 26.35
CA ALA A 41 16.36 -20.33 25.76
C ALA A 41 16.14 -20.13 24.25
N ALA A 42 16.37 -18.92 23.74
CA ALA A 42 16.11 -18.54 22.35
C ALA A 42 17.36 -18.60 21.48
N VAL A 43 18.52 -18.19 22.01
CA VAL A 43 19.78 -18.10 21.27
C VAL A 43 20.64 -19.34 21.57
N PRO A 44 21.01 -20.14 20.56
CA PRO A 44 21.89 -21.29 20.76
C PRO A 44 23.33 -20.84 21.01
N GLY A 45 23.99 -21.45 21.99
CA GLY A 45 25.41 -21.22 22.28
C GLY A 45 25.70 -20.03 23.19
N PRO A 46 27.00 -19.71 23.42
CA PRO A 46 27.40 -18.59 24.25
C PRO A 46 27.06 -17.25 23.58
N ILE A 47 26.77 -16.23 24.39
CA ILE A 47 26.49 -14.86 23.94
C ILE A 47 27.66 -13.98 24.35
N ASP A 48 28.45 -13.53 23.37
CA ASP A 48 29.66 -12.75 23.64
C ASP A 48 29.38 -11.24 23.84
N VAL A 49 28.44 -10.69 23.06
CA VAL A 49 28.15 -9.25 22.99
C VAL A 49 26.66 -8.99 22.85
N ILE A 50 26.15 -7.95 23.51
CA ILE A 50 24.78 -7.45 23.40
C ILE A 50 24.82 -6.00 22.93
N TYR A 51 24.10 -5.69 21.85
CA TYR A 51 23.96 -4.34 21.30
C TYR A 51 22.55 -3.80 21.56
N ALA A 52 22.42 -2.57 22.08
CA ALA A 52 21.13 -2.00 22.45
C ALA A 52 21.18 -0.48 22.66
N GLY A 53 20.04 0.21 22.53
CA GLY A 53 19.91 1.68 22.62
C GLY A 53 20.11 2.33 23.99
N GLY A 54 20.53 1.56 25.01
CA GLY A 54 20.72 2.03 26.39
C GLY A 54 19.62 1.62 27.38
N GLY A 55 19.73 2.11 28.62
CA GLY A 55 18.77 1.87 29.70
C GLY A 55 18.85 0.47 30.35
N GLY A 56 17.69 -0.07 30.76
CA GLY A 56 17.57 -1.33 31.52
C GLY A 56 18.06 -2.60 30.80
N GLN A 57 18.37 -2.50 29.50
CA GLN A 57 18.93 -3.59 28.69
C GLN A 57 20.40 -3.87 29.02
N SER A 58 21.12 -2.90 29.61
CA SER A 58 22.46 -3.14 30.14
C SER A 58 22.47 -4.18 31.28
N ALA A 59 21.37 -4.29 32.04
CA ALA A 59 21.27 -5.16 33.20
C ALA A 59 21.25 -6.66 32.85
N ILE A 60 20.96 -7.05 31.60
CA ILE A 60 21.00 -8.46 31.19
C ILE A 60 22.40 -8.95 30.81
N ALA A 61 23.32 -8.05 30.45
CA ALA A 61 24.64 -8.45 29.95
C ALA A 61 25.46 -9.22 31.01
N PRO A 62 25.55 -8.78 32.28
CA PRO A 62 26.24 -9.55 33.31
C PRO A 62 25.60 -10.91 33.58
N LEU A 63 24.27 -10.99 33.48
CA LEU A 63 23.53 -12.25 33.70
C LEU A 63 23.87 -13.26 32.61
N LEU A 64 24.07 -12.80 31.37
CA LEU A 64 24.40 -13.63 30.22
C LEU A 64 25.91 -13.89 30.05
N GLY A 65 26.77 -13.24 30.86
CA GLY A 65 28.22 -13.31 30.71
C GLY A 65 28.72 -12.56 29.46
N ALA A 66 27.93 -11.62 28.94
CA ALA A 66 28.18 -10.90 27.70
C ALA A 66 28.71 -9.48 27.96
N ARG A 67 29.44 -8.92 26.99
CA ARG A 67 29.79 -7.49 26.97
C ARG A 67 28.63 -6.66 26.43
N PHE A 68 28.30 -5.56 27.10
CA PHE A 68 27.30 -4.61 26.59
C PHE A 68 27.94 -3.55 25.70
N VAL A 69 27.29 -3.24 24.58
CA VAL A 69 27.63 -2.12 23.69
C VAL A 69 26.37 -1.28 23.48
N GLU A 70 26.41 -0.05 23.99
CA GLU A 70 25.33 0.90 23.76
C GLU A 70 25.39 1.42 22.32
N LEU A 71 24.25 1.40 21.64
CA LEU A 71 24.05 1.97 20.32
C LEU A 71 23.28 3.29 20.45
N ASP A 72 23.59 4.24 19.56
CA ASP A 72 22.88 5.52 19.44
C ASP A 72 22.57 6.21 20.77
N HIS A 73 23.61 6.39 21.60
CA HIS A 73 23.46 7.01 22.92
C HIS A 73 22.76 8.38 22.82
N GLY A 74 21.63 8.51 23.50
CA GLY A 74 20.78 9.70 23.45
C GLY A 74 19.91 9.84 22.20
N GLN A 75 19.70 8.76 21.43
CA GLN A 75 18.80 8.69 20.25
C GLN A 75 19.06 9.79 19.21
N ARG A 76 20.33 10.06 18.93
CA ARG A 76 20.73 11.18 18.05
C ARG A 76 20.60 10.83 16.58
N THR A 77 20.75 9.56 16.24
CA THR A 77 20.76 9.06 14.86
C THR A 77 19.35 8.69 14.41
N VAL A 78 18.59 8.02 15.29
CA VAL A 78 17.19 7.67 15.06
C VAL A 78 16.35 8.28 16.19
N PRO A 79 15.94 9.56 16.06
CA PRO A 79 15.21 10.29 17.10
C PRO A 79 13.72 9.93 17.11
N VAL A 80 13.42 8.63 17.08
CA VAL A 80 12.05 8.10 17.19
C VAL A 80 12.04 6.76 17.90
N SER A 81 11.04 6.54 18.75
CA SER A 81 10.79 5.29 19.44
C SER A 81 9.78 4.42 18.68
N GLY A 82 9.80 3.12 18.95
CA GLY A 82 8.77 2.22 18.43
C GLY A 82 7.35 2.56 18.92
N ALA A 83 7.20 3.29 20.04
CA ALA A 83 5.90 3.74 20.54
C ALA A 83 5.35 4.88 19.66
N GLU A 84 6.15 5.90 19.39
CA GLU A 84 5.79 7.03 18.52
C GLU A 84 5.48 6.55 17.09
N VAL A 85 6.28 5.62 16.56
CA VAL A 85 6.00 5.00 15.25
C VAL A 85 4.63 4.34 15.20
N ARG A 86 4.17 3.71 16.31
CA ARG A 86 2.87 3.03 16.33
C ARG A 86 1.70 3.99 16.53
N GLU A 87 1.95 5.11 17.19
CA GLU A 87 0.96 6.17 17.38
C GLU A 87 0.70 6.91 16.07
N ASP A 88 1.77 7.34 15.37
CA ASP A 88 1.67 7.96 14.05
C ASP A 88 2.81 7.51 13.12
N PRO A 89 2.60 6.41 12.36
CA PRO A 89 3.58 5.92 11.40
C PRO A 89 3.88 6.89 10.26
N LEU A 90 2.94 7.79 9.91
CA LEU A 90 3.11 8.70 8.78
C LEU A 90 4.02 9.87 9.16
N VAL A 91 3.95 10.35 10.41
CA VAL A 91 4.92 11.31 10.94
C VAL A 91 6.32 10.71 10.99
N ALA A 92 6.45 9.46 11.47
CA ALA A 92 7.72 8.75 11.55
C ALA A 92 8.24 8.18 10.21
N TRP A 93 7.56 8.46 9.09
CA TRP A 93 7.85 7.88 7.77
C TRP A 93 9.33 7.90 7.34
N PRO A 94 10.10 8.99 7.54
CA PRO A 94 11.52 9.02 7.16
C PRO A 94 12.36 7.94 7.84
N PHE A 95 11.94 7.46 9.01
CA PHE A 95 12.63 6.44 9.80
C PHE A 95 12.12 5.03 9.53
N LEU A 96 11.05 4.85 8.75
CA LEU A 96 10.52 3.52 8.44
C LEU A 96 11.34 2.84 7.34
N PRO A 97 11.90 1.65 7.60
CA PRO A 97 12.60 0.87 6.58
C PRO A 97 11.67 0.45 5.44
N ALA A 98 12.22 0.28 4.23
CA ALA A 98 11.47 -0.10 3.03
C ALA A 98 10.51 -1.30 3.21
N PRO A 99 10.88 -2.44 3.84
CA PRO A 99 9.94 -3.56 4.04
C PRO A 99 8.77 -3.25 4.98
N VAL A 100 8.92 -2.24 5.85
CA VAL A 100 7.90 -1.85 6.84
C VAL A 100 6.87 -0.91 6.22
N ARG A 101 7.30 -0.03 5.30
CA ARG A 101 6.46 1.01 4.68
C ARG A 101 5.15 0.48 4.08
N PRO A 102 5.10 -0.64 3.32
CA PRO A 102 3.85 -1.14 2.74
C PRO A 102 2.73 -1.38 3.74
N TYR A 103 3.05 -1.73 4.98
CA TYR A 103 2.05 -1.99 6.02
C TYR A 103 1.36 -0.72 6.52
N PHE A 104 2.03 0.42 6.43
CA PHE A 104 1.52 1.72 6.90
C PHE A 104 1.14 2.67 5.76
N ALA A 105 1.62 2.40 4.55
CA ALA A 105 1.28 3.15 3.35
C ALA A 105 -0.24 3.24 3.17
N ARG A 106 -0.69 4.35 2.58
CA ARG A 106 -2.06 4.53 2.15
C ARG A 106 -2.19 4.42 0.64
N THR A 107 -3.31 3.96 0.13
CA THR A 107 -3.57 3.85 -1.31
C THR A 107 -4.79 4.66 -1.67
N ILE A 108 -4.68 5.46 -2.73
CA ILE A 108 -5.78 6.22 -3.30
C ILE A 108 -5.91 5.82 -4.76
N CYS A 109 -7.06 5.25 -5.13
CA CYS A 109 -7.30 4.74 -6.47
C CYS A 109 -8.22 5.66 -7.28
N LEU A 110 -7.76 6.08 -8.45
CA LEU A 110 -8.61 6.70 -9.46
C LEU A 110 -9.37 5.60 -10.18
N HIS A 111 -10.69 5.66 -10.11
CA HIS A 111 -11.60 4.64 -10.60
C HIS A 111 -12.61 5.22 -11.57
N GLY A 112 -13.17 4.38 -12.44
CA GLY A 112 -14.20 4.77 -13.39
C GLY A 112 -13.78 4.69 -14.85
N PRO A 113 -14.71 4.98 -15.77
CA PRO A 113 -14.57 4.68 -17.20
C PRO A 113 -13.34 5.30 -17.84
N GLU A 114 -12.94 4.75 -18.98
CA GLU A 114 -11.98 5.40 -19.89
C GLU A 114 -12.40 6.83 -20.24
N SER A 115 -11.46 7.67 -20.66
CA SER A 115 -11.76 9.04 -21.12
C SER A 115 -12.24 10.03 -20.07
N THR A 116 -11.98 9.79 -18.80
CA THR A 116 -12.44 10.65 -17.69
C THR A 116 -11.35 11.52 -17.07
N GLY A 117 -10.12 11.47 -17.61
CA GLY A 117 -8.99 12.30 -17.17
C GLY A 117 -8.08 11.68 -16.11
N LYS A 118 -8.23 10.38 -15.77
CA LYS A 118 -7.42 9.69 -14.76
C LYS A 118 -5.91 9.80 -15.01
N SER A 119 -5.47 9.55 -16.24
CA SER A 119 -4.05 9.61 -16.63
C SER A 119 -3.42 11.00 -16.53
N THR A 120 -4.24 12.06 -16.48
CA THR A 120 -3.79 13.43 -16.21
C THR A 120 -3.85 13.76 -14.72
N LEU A 121 -4.89 13.30 -14.02
CA LEU A 121 -5.13 13.59 -12.61
C LEU A 121 -4.17 12.84 -11.67
N ALA A 122 -3.89 11.56 -11.93
CA ALA A 122 -2.99 10.75 -11.11
C ALA A 122 -1.58 11.36 -10.94
N PRO A 123 -0.85 11.74 -12.01
CA PRO A 123 0.46 12.39 -11.86
C PRO A 123 0.38 13.77 -11.20
N ALA A 124 -0.72 14.51 -11.39
CA ALA A 124 -0.91 15.79 -10.72
C ALA A 124 -1.06 15.62 -9.20
N LEU A 125 -1.86 14.66 -8.75
CA LEU A 125 -2.03 14.33 -7.33
C LEU A 125 -0.73 13.81 -6.71
N ALA A 126 -0.02 12.93 -7.40
CA ALA A 126 1.26 12.41 -6.92
C ALA A 126 2.29 13.53 -6.73
N ARG A 127 2.35 14.50 -7.66
CA ARG A 127 3.20 15.69 -7.50
C ARG A 127 2.77 16.57 -6.33
N HIS A 128 1.46 16.78 -6.15
CA HIS A 128 0.94 17.61 -5.06
C HIS A 128 1.26 17.04 -3.68
N PHE A 129 1.14 15.72 -3.52
CA PHE A 129 1.41 15.03 -2.26
C PHE A 129 2.85 14.51 -2.10
N ASP A 130 3.76 14.92 -3.00
CA ASP A 130 5.16 14.48 -3.03
C ASP A 130 5.31 12.96 -2.91
N THR A 131 4.64 12.23 -3.79
CA THR A 131 4.67 10.76 -3.81
C THR A 131 4.68 10.19 -5.24
N LEU A 132 4.59 8.86 -5.35
CA LEU A 132 4.52 8.11 -6.59
C LEU A 132 3.07 7.90 -7.04
N TYR A 133 2.90 7.70 -8.35
CA TYR A 133 1.70 7.09 -8.91
C TYR A 133 2.06 5.83 -9.70
N LEU A 134 1.12 4.90 -9.76
CA LEU A 134 1.18 3.71 -10.61
C LEU A 134 0.22 3.88 -11.79
N PRO A 135 0.70 3.89 -13.05
CA PRO A 135 -0.18 3.98 -14.22
C PRO A 135 -1.01 2.71 -14.44
N GLU A 136 -2.11 2.84 -15.18
CA GLU A 136 -3.00 1.73 -15.57
C GLU A 136 -2.25 0.68 -16.40
N TYR A 137 -2.02 -0.51 -15.83
CA TYR A 137 -1.36 -1.60 -16.54
C TYR A 137 -2.17 -2.12 -17.75
N GLY A 138 -3.50 -2.06 -17.70
CA GLY A 138 -4.38 -2.49 -18.80
C GLY A 138 -4.07 -1.78 -20.12
N ARG A 139 -3.71 -0.48 -20.07
CA ARG A 139 -3.26 0.28 -21.24
C ARG A 139 -1.96 -0.28 -21.82
N THR A 140 -0.94 -0.46 -20.99
CA THR A 140 0.35 -1.03 -21.40
C THR A 140 0.17 -2.42 -22.00
N TYR A 141 -0.72 -3.24 -21.43
CA TYR A 141 -1.03 -4.56 -21.96
C TYR A 141 -1.68 -4.46 -23.35
N CYS A 142 -2.70 -3.62 -23.51
CA CYS A 142 -3.40 -3.45 -24.79
C CYS A 142 -2.49 -2.89 -25.90
N GLU A 143 -1.56 -1.99 -25.56
CA GLU A 143 -0.56 -1.48 -26.50
C GLU A 143 0.39 -2.58 -27.00
N ALA A 144 0.72 -3.55 -26.13
CA ALA A 144 1.62 -4.65 -26.47
C ALA A 144 0.93 -5.84 -27.16
N PHE A 145 -0.30 -6.16 -26.78
CA PHE A 145 -0.98 -7.40 -27.17
C PHE A 145 -2.29 -7.19 -27.97
N GLY A 146 -2.74 -5.94 -28.10
CA GLY A 146 -3.96 -5.57 -28.82
C GLY A 146 -5.21 -5.54 -27.95
N LEU A 147 -6.32 -5.15 -28.59
CA LEU A 147 -7.61 -4.85 -27.95
C LEU A 147 -8.58 -6.05 -27.89
N ALA A 148 -8.22 -7.17 -28.52
CA ALA A 148 -9.04 -8.39 -28.53
C ALA A 148 -8.84 -9.19 -27.23
N LEU A 149 -9.26 -8.61 -26.11
CA LEU A 149 -9.08 -9.19 -24.78
C LEU A 149 -9.96 -10.43 -24.58
N THR A 150 -9.42 -11.40 -23.84
CA THR A 150 -10.15 -12.53 -23.27
C THR A 150 -10.23 -12.39 -21.74
N MET A 151 -11.04 -13.23 -21.09
CA MET A 151 -11.07 -13.27 -19.62
C MET A 151 -9.70 -13.64 -19.02
N ALA A 152 -8.92 -14.48 -19.70
CA ALA A 152 -7.57 -14.84 -19.25
C ALA A 152 -6.63 -13.63 -19.28
N ASP A 153 -6.78 -12.76 -20.28
CA ASP A 153 -6.00 -11.52 -20.39
C ASP A 153 -6.38 -10.53 -19.29
N LEU A 154 -7.68 -10.39 -19.00
CA LEU A 154 -8.15 -9.57 -17.87
C LEU A 154 -7.60 -10.09 -16.53
N LEU A 155 -7.56 -11.40 -16.31
CA LEU A 155 -6.93 -11.98 -15.13
C LEU A 155 -5.44 -11.67 -15.05
N ALA A 156 -4.73 -11.75 -16.18
CA ALA A 156 -3.32 -11.40 -16.25
C ALA A 156 -3.09 -9.91 -15.93
N ILE A 157 -3.92 -9.02 -16.48
CA ILE A 157 -3.90 -7.59 -16.22
C ILE A 157 -4.13 -7.32 -14.73
N GLY A 158 -5.21 -7.85 -14.15
CA GLY A 158 -5.56 -7.63 -12.74
C GLY A 158 -4.48 -8.14 -11.78
N ARG A 159 -3.98 -9.36 -11.99
CA ARG A 159 -2.92 -9.95 -11.15
C ARG A 159 -1.61 -9.19 -11.25
N THR A 160 -1.25 -8.75 -12.45
CA THR A 160 -0.03 -7.98 -12.68
C THR A 160 -0.14 -6.60 -12.04
N HIS A 161 -1.28 -5.92 -12.19
CA HIS A 161 -1.52 -4.64 -11.55
C HIS A 161 -1.41 -4.77 -10.01
N ALA A 162 -2.04 -5.78 -9.41
CA ALA A 162 -1.92 -6.03 -7.97
C ALA A 162 -0.47 -6.26 -7.53
N ALA A 163 0.30 -7.05 -8.29
CA ALA A 163 1.72 -7.27 -8.01
C ALA A 163 2.55 -5.98 -8.11
N MET A 164 2.31 -5.16 -9.15
CA MET A 164 2.95 -3.87 -9.32
C MET A 164 2.64 -2.92 -8.16
N THR A 165 1.39 -2.88 -7.69
CA THR A 165 0.99 -2.12 -6.50
C THR A 165 1.81 -2.54 -5.28
N ARG A 166 1.84 -3.83 -4.95
CA ARG A 166 2.61 -4.36 -3.80
C ARG A 166 4.10 -3.96 -3.88
N SER A 167 4.70 -4.07 -5.06
CA SER A 167 6.11 -3.70 -5.28
C SER A 167 6.36 -2.20 -5.18
N THR A 168 5.39 -1.36 -5.51
CA THR A 168 5.54 0.10 -5.52
C THR A 168 5.37 0.71 -4.12
N LEU A 169 4.56 0.11 -3.25
CA LEU A 169 4.24 0.63 -1.90
C LEU A 169 5.48 0.92 -1.04
N ARG A 170 6.57 0.15 -1.18
CA ARG A 170 7.81 0.36 -0.42
C ARG A 170 8.57 1.63 -0.81
N PHE A 171 8.31 2.17 -1.99
CA PHE A 171 9.00 3.35 -2.53
C PHE A 171 8.18 4.63 -2.42
N CYS A 172 6.88 4.53 -2.15
CA CYS A 172 6.02 5.69 -2.01
C CYS A 172 6.36 6.53 -0.77
N ASN A 173 5.91 7.79 -0.78
CA ASN A 173 5.99 8.67 0.37
C ASN A 173 4.62 8.73 1.04
N ARG A 174 4.44 7.96 2.13
CA ARG A 174 3.21 7.82 2.94
C ARG A 174 1.99 7.24 2.22
N ARG A 175 1.81 7.55 0.95
CA ARG A 175 0.66 7.16 0.15
C ARG A 175 1.05 6.85 -1.28
N LEU A 176 0.29 6.01 -1.98
CA LEU A 176 0.48 5.68 -3.39
C LEU A 176 -0.80 6.02 -4.15
N ILE A 177 -0.66 6.78 -5.24
CA ILE A 177 -1.77 7.07 -6.15
C ILE A 177 -1.84 5.96 -7.21
N LEU A 178 -3.00 5.35 -7.41
CA LEU A 178 -3.21 4.28 -8.39
C LEU A 178 -4.09 4.81 -9.52
N ASP A 179 -3.63 4.74 -10.76
CA ASP A 179 -4.50 4.89 -11.93
C ASP A 179 -5.10 3.51 -12.21
N THR A 180 -6.30 3.28 -11.66
CA THR A 180 -7.02 2.00 -11.60
C THR A 180 -6.43 0.94 -10.66
N ASP A 181 -7.18 -0.14 -10.46
CA ASP A 181 -6.77 -1.33 -9.70
C ASP A 181 -7.48 -2.58 -10.28
N PRO A 182 -7.37 -3.77 -9.65
CA PRO A 182 -8.08 -4.96 -10.12
C PRO A 182 -9.61 -4.84 -10.16
N LEU A 183 -10.24 -3.96 -9.37
CA LEU A 183 -11.69 -3.76 -9.43
C LEU A 183 -12.12 -3.05 -10.71
N MET A 184 -11.28 -2.16 -11.24
CA MET A 184 -11.53 -1.56 -12.55
C MET A 184 -11.46 -2.61 -13.66
N THR A 185 -10.53 -3.56 -13.54
CA THR A 185 -10.44 -4.71 -14.47
C THR A 185 -11.66 -5.63 -14.34
N ALA A 186 -12.23 -5.77 -13.13
CA ALA A 186 -13.49 -6.49 -12.93
C ALA A 186 -14.67 -5.79 -13.63
N ALA A 187 -14.77 -4.46 -13.56
CA ALA A 187 -15.77 -3.70 -14.29
C ALA A 187 -15.61 -3.85 -15.82
N TRP A 188 -14.37 -3.92 -16.34
CA TRP A 188 -14.10 -4.28 -17.74
C TRP A 188 -14.60 -5.69 -18.09
N ALA A 189 -14.39 -6.67 -17.20
CA ALA A 189 -14.86 -8.04 -17.39
C ALA A 189 -16.38 -8.10 -17.55
N GLU A 190 -17.11 -7.42 -16.65
CA GLU A 190 -18.57 -7.32 -16.73
C GLU A 190 -19.04 -6.58 -17.99
N MET A 191 -18.35 -5.51 -18.39
CA MET A 191 -18.71 -4.75 -19.59
C MET A 191 -18.52 -5.54 -20.89
N LEU A 192 -17.45 -6.35 -20.98
CA LEU A 192 -17.10 -7.09 -22.20
C LEU A 192 -17.76 -8.47 -22.26
N PHE A 193 -17.97 -9.12 -21.13
CA PHE A 193 -18.39 -10.53 -21.06
C PHE A 193 -19.65 -10.78 -20.23
N GLU A 194 -20.25 -9.74 -19.65
CA GLU A 194 -21.42 -9.83 -18.76
C GLU A 194 -21.22 -10.78 -17.57
N ARG A 195 -19.96 -11.00 -17.21
CA ARG A 195 -19.53 -11.84 -16.09
C ARG A 195 -18.17 -11.40 -15.58
N SER A 196 -17.87 -11.71 -14.33
CA SER A 196 -16.56 -11.55 -13.71
C SER A 196 -15.94 -12.91 -13.37
N ASP A 197 -14.61 -12.97 -13.26
CA ASP A 197 -13.91 -14.15 -12.76
C ASP A 197 -13.92 -14.17 -11.21
N PRO A 198 -14.09 -15.34 -10.56
CA PRO A 198 -14.09 -15.44 -9.09
C PRO A 198 -12.85 -14.84 -8.40
N TRP A 199 -11.73 -14.74 -9.11
CA TRP A 199 -10.53 -14.09 -8.57
C TRP A 199 -10.77 -12.61 -8.22
N PHE A 200 -11.56 -11.87 -9.00
CA PHE A 200 -11.89 -10.47 -8.71
C PHE A 200 -12.85 -10.33 -7.52
N GLU A 201 -13.74 -11.30 -7.33
CA GLU A 201 -14.66 -11.33 -6.17
C GLU A 201 -13.90 -11.63 -4.86
N ALA A 202 -12.86 -12.44 -4.93
CA ALA A 202 -12.00 -12.77 -3.79
C ALA A 202 -10.89 -11.74 -3.52
N PHE A 203 -10.74 -10.71 -4.36
CA PHE A 203 -9.69 -9.70 -4.22
C PHE A 203 -10.01 -8.72 -3.08
N ASP A 204 -9.15 -8.65 -2.07
CA ASP A 204 -9.35 -7.86 -0.84
C ASP A 204 -8.31 -6.73 -0.64
N GLU A 205 -7.25 -6.69 -1.45
CA GLU A 205 -6.21 -5.64 -1.43
C GLU A 205 -6.65 -4.34 -2.11
N THR A 206 -7.80 -3.85 -1.66
CA THR A 206 -8.48 -2.64 -2.16
C THR A 206 -7.84 -1.36 -1.64
N ALA A 207 -8.09 -0.25 -2.33
CA ALA A 207 -7.56 1.04 -1.94
C ALA A 207 -8.22 1.60 -0.67
N ASN A 208 -7.51 2.44 0.08
CA ASN A 208 -8.07 3.10 1.25
C ASN A 208 -9.13 4.16 0.90
N LEU A 209 -9.03 4.74 -0.29
CA LEU A 209 -10.02 5.68 -0.85
C LEU A 209 -10.08 5.50 -2.36
N TYR A 210 -11.29 5.49 -2.90
CA TYR A 210 -11.53 5.55 -4.33
C TYR A 210 -12.03 6.94 -4.75
N LEU A 211 -11.42 7.49 -5.79
CA LEU A 211 -11.90 8.67 -6.49
C LEU A 211 -12.60 8.18 -7.76
N LEU A 212 -13.94 8.13 -7.73
CA LEU A 212 -14.74 7.67 -8.86
C LEU A 212 -14.99 8.83 -9.83
N LEU A 213 -14.31 8.84 -10.96
CA LEU A 213 -14.40 9.92 -11.94
C LEU A 213 -15.67 9.79 -12.79
N ASP A 214 -16.48 10.85 -12.81
CA ASP A 214 -17.72 10.90 -13.60
C ASP A 214 -17.43 11.08 -15.10
N ILE A 215 -18.45 10.86 -15.94
CA ILE A 215 -18.40 10.89 -17.42
C ILE A 215 -18.84 12.23 -18.02
N ASP A 216 -18.91 13.29 -17.22
CA ASP A 216 -19.34 14.62 -17.61
C ASP A 216 -18.31 15.39 -18.47
N MET A 217 -17.09 14.85 -18.64
CA MET A 217 -16.14 15.35 -19.64
C MET A 217 -16.52 14.93 -21.08
N PRO A 218 -16.18 15.77 -22.08
CA PRO A 218 -16.25 15.38 -23.49
C PRO A 218 -15.46 14.10 -23.75
N TRP A 219 -16.05 13.18 -24.49
CA TRP A 219 -15.33 12.00 -24.95
C TRP A 219 -14.32 12.39 -26.03
N VAL A 220 -13.10 11.87 -25.92
CA VAL A 220 -12.01 12.09 -26.88
C VAL A 220 -11.56 10.71 -27.36
N ASP A 221 -11.53 10.44 -28.66
CA ASP A 221 -10.94 9.20 -29.16
C ASP A 221 -9.41 9.34 -29.29
N ASP A 222 -8.65 8.43 -28.69
CA ASP A 222 -7.19 8.34 -28.86
C ASP A 222 -6.74 7.03 -29.50
N GLY A 223 -7.68 6.25 -30.08
CA GLY A 223 -7.39 4.99 -30.77
C GLY A 223 -7.31 3.75 -29.87
N THR A 224 -7.44 3.91 -28.54
CA THR A 224 -7.42 2.80 -27.57
C THR A 224 -8.77 2.58 -26.86
N ARG A 225 -9.82 3.27 -27.28
CA ARG A 225 -11.09 3.41 -26.53
C ARG A 225 -12.23 2.58 -27.12
N PHE A 226 -13.06 2.00 -26.28
CA PHE A 226 -14.09 1.01 -26.66
C PHE A 226 -15.53 1.54 -26.63
N PHE A 227 -15.83 2.52 -25.77
CA PHE A 227 -17.20 2.91 -25.43
C PHE A 227 -17.41 4.43 -25.54
N GLY A 228 -17.41 4.96 -26.76
CA GLY A 228 -17.67 6.39 -27.01
C GLY A 228 -19.14 6.82 -26.89
N ASP A 229 -20.07 5.89 -27.09
CA ASP A 229 -21.51 6.17 -27.05
C ASP A 229 -22.01 6.48 -25.61
N PRO A 230 -22.88 7.51 -25.42
CA PRO A 230 -23.34 7.93 -24.10
C PRO A 230 -23.95 6.81 -23.23
N GLU A 231 -24.73 5.89 -23.81
CA GLU A 231 -25.36 4.82 -23.04
C GLU A 231 -24.31 3.83 -22.54
N ARG A 232 -23.34 3.48 -23.39
CA ARG A 232 -22.24 2.60 -23.01
C ARG A 232 -21.31 3.22 -21.98
N ARG A 233 -21.04 4.53 -22.08
CA ARG A 233 -20.29 5.29 -21.05
C ARG A 233 -21.02 5.25 -19.71
N ARG A 234 -22.35 5.45 -19.73
CA ARG A 234 -23.14 5.38 -18.51
C ARG A 234 -23.13 3.98 -17.91
N LYS A 235 -23.38 2.94 -18.71
CA LYS A 235 -23.29 1.53 -18.30
C LYS A 235 -21.93 1.24 -17.67
N PHE A 236 -20.83 1.69 -18.28
CA PHE A 236 -19.50 1.43 -17.75
C PHE A 236 -19.28 2.12 -16.40
N PHE A 237 -19.74 3.36 -16.24
CA PHE A 237 -19.67 4.02 -14.94
C PHE A 237 -20.50 3.30 -13.89
N ASP A 238 -21.71 2.85 -14.24
CA ASP A 238 -22.57 2.14 -13.30
C ASP A 238 -21.94 0.80 -12.89
N CYS A 239 -21.34 0.04 -13.82
CA CYS A 239 -20.53 -1.13 -13.51
C CYS A 239 -19.34 -0.78 -12.59
N SER A 240 -18.63 0.31 -12.88
CA SER A 240 -17.49 0.76 -12.07
C SER A 240 -17.91 1.11 -10.65
N ARG A 241 -19.02 1.84 -10.48
CA ARG A 241 -19.58 2.21 -9.17
C ARG A 241 -20.05 0.97 -8.42
N ASP A 242 -20.74 0.07 -9.10
CA ASP A 242 -21.29 -1.14 -8.51
C ASP A 242 -20.19 -2.06 -7.93
N GLN A 243 -19.00 -2.13 -8.54
CA GLN A 243 -17.85 -2.83 -7.95
C GLN A 243 -17.47 -2.30 -6.55
N LEU A 244 -17.62 -0.98 -6.33
CA LEU A 244 -17.33 -0.33 -5.06
C LEU A 244 -18.52 -0.48 -4.08
N ASP A 245 -19.74 -0.26 -4.56
CA ASP A 245 -20.97 -0.34 -3.76
C ASP A 245 -21.16 -1.74 -3.16
N ARG A 246 -21.03 -2.80 -3.95
CA ARG A 246 -21.20 -4.20 -3.50
C ARG A 246 -20.19 -4.61 -2.42
N ARG A 247 -19.03 -3.96 -2.39
CA ARG A 247 -17.96 -4.20 -1.42
C ARG A 247 -17.98 -3.23 -0.24
N GLY A 248 -18.88 -2.24 -0.25
CA GLY A 248 -18.95 -1.20 0.78
C GLY A 248 -17.68 -0.35 0.89
N LEU A 249 -17.00 -0.13 -0.24
CA LEU A 249 -15.73 0.59 -0.26
C LEU A 249 -15.95 2.12 -0.20
N PRO A 250 -15.08 2.87 0.50
CA PRO A 250 -15.20 4.31 0.58
C PRO A 250 -14.82 4.96 -0.76
N TYR A 251 -15.72 5.78 -1.31
CA TYR A 251 -15.43 6.54 -2.52
C TYR A 251 -16.07 7.92 -2.53
N VAL A 252 -15.50 8.81 -3.34
CA VAL A 252 -16.05 10.13 -3.66
C VAL A 252 -16.18 10.26 -5.17
N ILE A 253 -17.33 10.75 -5.64
CA ILE A 253 -17.54 11.02 -7.06
C ILE A 253 -16.85 12.34 -7.43
N ILE A 254 -15.97 12.30 -8.42
CA ILE A 254 -15.20 13.44 -8.91
C ILE A 254 -15.74 13.84 -10.29
N SER A 255 -16.30 15.05 -10.38
CA SER A 255 -16.91 15.62 -11.59
C SER A 255 -16.41 17.04 -11.84
N GLY A 256 -16.72 17.59 -13.01
CA GLY A 256 -16.34 18.93 -13.44
C GLY A 256 -15.12 18.98 -14.38
N PRO A 257 -14.66 20.19 -14.73
CA PRO A 257 -13.46 20.39 -15.54
C PRO A 257 -12.18 19.95 -14.79
N PRO A 258 -11.04 19.79 -15.49
CA PRO A 258 -9.81 19.26 -14.91
C PRO A 258 -9.34 19.93 -13.61
N GLU A 259 -9.41 21.27 -13.53
CA GLU A 259 -8.99 22.03 -12.35
C GLU A 259 -9.88 21.73 -11.13
N GLU A 260 -11.20 21.68 -11.31
CA GLU A 260 -12.14 21.35 -10.24
C GLU A 260 -11.96 19.91 -9.77
N ARG A 261 -11.72 18.97 -10.70
CA ARG A 261 -11.48 17.57 -10.34
C ARG A 261 -10.23 17.41 -9.49
N PHE A 262 -9.16 18.13 -9.83
CA PHE A 262 -7.97 18.17 -9.00
C PHE A 262 -8.27 18.71 -7.60
N ALA A 263 -8.91 19.88 -7.50
CA ALA A 263 -9.24 20.49 -6.22
C ALA A 263 -10.11 19.58 -5.33
N ARG A 264 -11.19 19.01 -5.89
CA ARG A 264 -12.08 18.07 -5.17
C ARG A 264 -11.38 16.77 -4.78
N SER A 265 -10.43 16.30 -5.59
CA SER A 265 -9.65 15.10 -5.26
C SER A 265 -8.73 15.36 -4.07
N VAL A 266 -8.07 16.52 -4.03
CA VAL A 266 -7.24 16.93 -2.89
C VAL A 266 -8.10 17.04 -1.63
N GLU A 267 -9.23 17.74 -1.70
CA GLU A 267 -10.17 17.87 -0.58
C GLU A 267 -10.66 16.51 -0.07
N ALA A 268 -11.02 15.59 -0.97
CA ALA A 268 -11.47 14.25 -0.60
C ALA A 268 -10.36 13.44 0.12
N ILE A 269 -9.12 13.56 -0.34
CA ILE A 269 -7.96 12.87 0.26
C ILE A 269 -7.66 13.46 1.65
N GLU A 270 -7.70 14.79 1.79
CA GLU A 270 -7.52 15.48 3.07
C GLU A 270 -8.63 15.13 4.07
N ALA A 271 -9.89 15.18 3.65
CA ALA A 271 -11.04 14.84 4.49
C ALA A 271 -11.02 13.38 4.96
N ALA A 272 -10.44 12.47 4.17
CA ALA A 272 -10.24 11.07 4.53
C ALA A 272 -9.05 10.84 5.48
N GLY A 273 -8.29 11.89 5.83
CA GLY A 273 -7.07 11.76 6.65
C GLY A 273 -5.92 11.06 5.92
N LEU A 274 -5.88 11.16 4.59
CA LEU A 274 -4.89 10.53 3.72
C LEU A 274 -3.90 11.53 3.10
N ALA A 275 -3.95 12.80 3.55
CA ALA A 275 -3.04 13.87 3.15
C ALA A 275 -1.73 13.90 3.94
#